data_AF-A0A5A7S4M9-F1
#
_entry.id   AF-A0A5A7S4M9-F1
#
_cell.length_a   1.000
_cell.length_b   1.000
_cell.length_c   1.000
_cell.angle_alpha   90.00
_cell.angle_beta   90.00
_cell.angle_gamma   90.00
#
_symmetry.space_group_name_H-M   'P 1'
#
loop_
_entity.id
_entity.type
_entity.pdbx_description
1 polymer ?
#
loop_
_entity_poly.entity_id
_entity_poly.type
_entity_poly.pdbx_seq_one_letter_code
_entity_poly.pdbx_strand_id
1 'polypeptide(L)'
;MSGYPTLESCDQSDPKSAFQWAFVALPFSGSTPLMVQDEVRPEWSALFHDLGFRHHPELQTKKVQMPFRGQQNTMNGAVRVVGIDEPDADASVIQDPAALTAFEQEMQLERYRQIGRIGGRDAESDGAAVWDDFNPADHTVSYVCGYLHRAPIAVKRRVIAAEQLGKKRQGILNRFRGI
;
A
#
# COMPACT_ATOMS: atom_id res chain seq x y z
N MET A 1 24.27 12.01 3.86
CA MET A 1 22.89 12.47 3.57
C MET A 1 22.65 13.67 4.45
N SER A 2 22.34 14.83 3.88
CA SER A 2 22.04 16.03 4.68
C SER A 2 20.64 15.88 5.27
N GLY A 3 20.52 15.85 6.59
CA GLY A 3 19.24 15.90 7.28
C GLY A 3 18.67 17.32 7.28
N TYR A 4 17.47 17.48 7.85
CA TYR A 4 16.93 18.81 8.14
C TYR A 4 17.88 19.59 9.06
N PRO A 5 18.06 20.90 8.83
CA PRO A 5 18.76 21.74 9.79
C PRO A 5 17.93 21.87 11.07
N THR A 6 18.57 21.61 12.21
CA THR A 6 18.04 21.90 13.54
C THR A 6 18.69 23.15 14.13
N LEU A 7 18.08 23.70 15.19
CA LEU A 7 18.63 24.84 15.91
C LEU A 7 20.06 24.54 16.41
N GLU A 8 20.30 23.33 16.91
CA GLU A 8 21.61 22.89 17.41
C GLU A 8 22.65 22.71 16.30
N SER A 9 22.20 22.33 15.09
CA SER A 9 23.10 22.15 13.95
C SER A 9 23.46 23.46 13.23
N CYS A 10 22.70 24.53 13.48
CA CYS A 10 22.86 25.82 12.82
C CYS A 10 23.79 26.73 13.63
N ASP A 11 24.88 27.19 13.00
CA ASP A 11 25.74 28.21 13.59
C ASP A 11 25.01 29.56 13.63
N GLN A 12 24.69 30.04 14.83
CA GLN A 12 23.97 31.30 15.05
C GLN A 12 24.82 32.54 14.73
N SER A 13 26.14 32.38 14.58
CA SER A 13 27.05 33.47 14.22
C SER A 13 27.25 33.62 12.71
N ASP A 14 26.91 32.60 11.93
CA ASP A 14 26.95 32.64 10.46
C ASP A 14 25.58 33.10 9.91
N PRO A 15 25.50 34.27 9.23
CA PRO A 15 24.26 34.76 8.63
C PRO A 15 23.57 33.74 7.72
N LYS A 16 24.34 32.92 6.98
CA LYS A 16 23.78 31.91 6.07
C LYS A 16 23.27 30.66 6.80
N SER A 17 23.70 30.41 8.04
CA SER A 17 23.29 29.23 8.81
C SER A 17 22.26 29.56 9.89
N ALA A 18 22.29 30.74 10.49
CA ALA A 18 21.63 31.05 11.75
C ALA A 18 20.12 30.69 11.80
N PHE A 19 19.40 30.93 10.71
CA PHE A 19 17.93 30.79 10.67
C PHE A 19 17.43 29.63 9.80
N GLN A 20 18.30 28.81 9.21
CA GLN A 20 17.85 27.74 8.31
C GLN A 20 16.86 26.78 8.98
N TRP A 21 17.08 26.46 10.26
CA TRP A 21 16.22 25.60 11.07
C TRP A 21 14.78 26.14 11.18
N ALA A 22 14.57 27.45 11.10
CA ALA A 22 13.24 28.06 11.21
C ALA A 22 12.43 27.98 9.89
N PHE A 23 13.10 27.70 8.76
CA PHE A 23 12.48 27.68 7.43
C PHE A 23 12.09 26.28 6.95
N VAL A 24 12.20 25.26 7.81
CA VAL A 24 11.89 23.87 7.44
C VAL A 24 10.41 23.53 7.49
N ALA A 25 9.58 24.30 8.20
CA ALA A 25 8.17 23.99 8.44
C ALA A 25 7.31 25.26 8.55
N LEU A 26 7.33 26.10 7.52
CA LEU A 26 6.59 27.37 7.56
C LEU A 26 5.07 27.16 7.43
N PRO A 27 4.22 27.92 8.13
CA PRO A 27 2.77 27.87 7.93
C PRO A 27 2.40 28.21 6.47
N PHE A 28 1.51 27.42 5.86
CA PHE A 28 1.08 27.65 4.47
C PHE A 28 -0.41 27.41 4.24
N SER A 29 -0.84 26.16 4.10
CA SER A 29 -2.21 25.82 3.75
C SER A 29 -2.70 24.61 4.56
N GLY A 30 -3.71 24.85 5.40
CA GLY A 30 -4.26 23.84 6.30
C GLY A 30 -3.17 23.22 7.17
N SER A 31 -3.04 21.89 7.10
CA SER A 31 -2.03 21.11 7.82
C SER A 31 -0.71 20.91 7.05
N THR A 32 -0.59 21.46 5.83
CA THR A 32 0.60 21.28 4.99
C THR A 32 1.55 22.46 5.21
N PRO A 33 2.79 22.21 5.69
CA PRO A 33 3.79 23.26 5.80
C PRO A 33 4.35 23.65 4.42
N LEU A 34 4.74 24.91 4.27
CA LEU A 34 5.63 25.34 3.21
C LEU A 34 7.04 24.86 3.53
N MET A 35 7.52 23.96 2.68
CA MET A 35 8.86 23.41 2.71
C MET A 35 9.78 24.28 1.85
N VAL A 36 10.82 24.86 2.46
CA VAL A 36 11.82 25.65 1.73
C VAL A 36 12.97 24.75 1.29
N GLN A 37 13.31 24.84 0.00
CA GLN A 37 14.39 24.09 -0.65
C GLN A 37 15.74 24.37 -0.01
N ASP A 38 16.61 23.36 0.02
CA ASP A 38 17.91 23.40 0.70
C ASP A 38 18.80 24.52 0.13
N GLU A 39 18.69 24.82 -1.16
CA GLU A 39 19.47 25.85 -1.86
C GLU A 39 19.01 27.28 -1.51
N VAL A 40 17.74 27.46 -1.12
CA VAL A 40 17.13 28.77 -0.89
C VAL A 40 17.26 29.21 0.58
N ARG A 41 17.24 28.26 1.53
CA ARG A 41 17.32 28.56 2.97
C ARG A 41 18.54 29.41 3.37
N PRO A 42 19.77 29.17 2.85
CA PRO A 42 20.92 29.99 3.23
C PRO A 42 20.77 31.46 2.85
N GLU A 43 20.21 31.73 1.66
CA GLU A 43 19.98 33.08 1.16
C GLU A 43 18.90 33.80 1.97
N TRP A 44 17.83 33.09 2.37
CA TRP A 44 16.81 33.64 3.26
C TRP A 44 17.34 33.90 4.66
N SER A 45 18.20 33.02 5.19
CA SER A 45 18.85 33.21 6.48
C SER A 45 19.71 34.49 6.46
N ALA A 46 20.53 34.66 5.42
CA ALA A 46 21.33 35.87 5.27
C ALA A 46 20.45 37.12 5.17
N LEU A 47 19.37 37.07 4.38
CA LEU A 47 18.43 38.18 4.28
C LEU A 47 17.84 38.57 5.64
N PHE A 48 17.37 37.60 6.43
CA PHE A 48 16.80 37.89 7.75
C PHE A 48 17.86 38.45 8.71
N HIS A 49 19.08 37.93 8.64
CA HIS A 49 20.19 38.45 9.40
C HIS A 49 20.50 39.93 9.04
N ASP A 50 20.50 40.27 7.75
CA ASP A 50 20.73 41.62 7.23
C ASP A 50 19.58 42.59 7.57
N LEU A 51 18.35 42.07 7.65
CA LEU A 51 17.19 42.80 8.18
C LEU A 51 17.25 43.02 9.71
N GLY A 52 18.28 42.50 10.38
CA GLY A 52 18.55 42.74 11.80
C GLY A 52 17.94 41.71 12.74
N PHE A 53 17.40 40.59 12.25
CA PHE A 53 16.87 39.53 13.11
C PHE A 53 17.99 38.81 13.84
N ARG A 54 17.77 38.46 15.12
CA ARG A 54 18.64 37.58 15.91
C ARG A 54 17.79 36.60 16.70
N HIS A 55 18.29 35.39 16.91
CA HIS A 55 17.62 34.41 17.75
C HIS A 55 17.86 34.76 19.23
N HIS A 56 16.77 34.82 19.98
CA HIS A 56 16.73 35.09 21.41
C HIS A 56 16.10 33.87 22.09
N PRO A 57 16.90 32.88 22.56
CA PRO A 57 16.40 31.63 23.11
C PRO A 57 15.39 31.82 24.25
N GLU A 58 15.58 32.87 25.05
CA GLU A 58 14.71 33.25 26.17
C GLU A 58 13.30 33.68 25.75
N LEU A 59 13.10 34.07 24.49
CA LEU A 59 11.80 34.46 23.93
C LEU A 59 11.14 33.32 23.13
N GLN A 60 11.81 32.19 22.95
CA GLN A 60 11.33 31.09 22.14
C GLN A 60 10.20 30.32 22.83
N THR A 61 9.02 30.31 22.22
CA THR A 61 7.82 29.61 22.74
C THR A 61 7.45 28.35 21.96
N LYS A 62 8.16 28.08 20.85
CA LYS A 62 7.89 26.98 19.93
C LYS A 62 9.18 26.32 19.46
N LYS A 63 9.10 25.04 19.10
CA LYS A 63 10.21 24.29 18.47
C LYS A 63 9.76 23.61 17.19
N VAL A 64 10.74 23.26 16.36
CA VAL A 64 10.52 22.38 15.21
C VAL A 64 10.57 20.94 15.70
N GLN A 65 9.51 20.19 15.45
CA GLN A 65 9.47 18.74 15.63
C GLN A 65 9.76 18.07 14.29
N MET A 66 10.81 17.26 14.27
CA MET A 66 11.26 16.54 13.08
C MET A 66 10.25 15.46 12.64
N PRO A 67 10.27 15.03 11.37
CA PRO A 67 9.39 13.96 10.90
C PRO A 67 9.58 12.65 11.66
N PHE A 68 8.55 12.22 12.39
CA PHE A 68 8.53 10.94 13.10
C PHE A 68 8.06 9.76 12.22
N ARG A 69 7.58 10.04 11.00
CA ARG A 69 7.05 9.06 10.05
C ARG A 69 7.39 9.39 8.61
N GLY A 70 7.36 8.38 7.74
CA GLY A 70 7.65 8.52 6.32
C GLY A 70 9.15 8.50 6.02
N GLN A 71 9.51 8.91 4.79
CA GLN A 71 10.92 8.93 4.35
C GLN A 71 11.70 10.04 5.06
N GLN A 72 12.90 9.74 5.56
CA GLN A 72 13.75 10.71 6.24
C GLN A 72 14.57 11.52 5.22
N ASN A 73 13.98 12.60 4.70
CA ASN A 73 14.61 13.56 3.79
C ASN A 73 14.13 15.00 4.09
N THR A 74 14.81 16.02 3.54
CA THR A 74 14.54 17.45 3.77
C THR A 74 13.21 17.96 3.18
N MET A 75 12.45 17.10 2.51
CA MET A 75 11.17 17.42 1.88
C MET A 75 9.99 16.60 2.47
N ASN A 76 10.21 15.90 3.59
CA ASN A 76 9.15 15.23 4.32
C ASN A 76 8.26 16.23 5.08
N GLY A 77 7.06 16.49 4.55
CA GLY A 77 6.07 17.39 5.15
C GLY A 77 5.43 16.92 6.46
N ALA A 78 5.91 15.83 7.08
CA ALA A 78 5.53 15.46 8.44
C ALA A 78 6.29 16.25 9.53
N VAL A 79 7.20 17.16 9.14
CA VAL A 79 7.81 18.16 10.04
C VAL A 79 6.75 19.15 10.51
N ARG A 80 6.85 19.61 11.77
CA ARG A 80 5.85 20.49 12.39
C ARG A 80 6.50 21.53 13.30
N VAL A 81 5.78 22.61 13.57
CA VAL A 81 6.12 23.55 14.63
C VAL A 81 5.16 23.33 15.79
N VAL A 82 5.70 23.00 16.95
CA VAL A 82 4.97 22.60 18.17
C VAL A 82 5.32 23.51 19.35
N GLY A 83 4.63 23.37 20.49
CA GLY A 83 5.01 24.09 21.72
C GLY A 83 6.42 23.70 22.19
N ILE A 84 7.14 24.62 22.86
CA ILE A 84 8.52 24.35 23.31
C ILE A 84 8.60 23.14 24.25
N ASP A 85 7.60 22.98 25.12
CA ASP A 85 7.50 21.88 26.10
C ASP A 85 6.77 20.63 25.56
N GLU A 86 6.32 20.66 24.31
CA GLU A 86 5.62 19.53 23.72
C GLU A 86 6.60 18.36 23.53
N PRO A 87 6.28 17.13 23.98
CA PRO A 87 7.19 16.00 23.84
C PRO A 87 7.46 15.68 22.37
N ASP A 88 8.65 15.18 22.07
CA ASP A 88 8.93 14.67 20.73
C ASP A 88 8.09 13.43 20.46
N ALA A 89 7.60 13.30 19.23
CA ALA A 89 6.78 12.15 18.85
C ALA A 89 7.66 10.88 18.78
N ASP A 90 7.11 9.77 19.29
CA ASP A 90 7.77 8.48 19.16
C ASP A 90 8.00 8.16 17.68
N ALA A 91 9.23 7.73 17.37
CA ALA A 91 9.57 7.30 16.03
C ALA A 91 8.64 6.15 15.62
N SER A 92 8.00 6.28 14.45
CA SER A 92 7.14 5.20 13.96
C SER A 92 8.01 3.99 13.63
N VAL A 93 7.91 2.93 14.43
CA VAL A 93 8.57 1.66 14.15
C VAL A 93 7.76 0.92 13.10
N ILE A 94 8.41 0.48 12.03
CA ILE A 94 7.78 -0.45 11.09
C ILE A 94 7.51 -1.73 11.85
N GLN A 95 6.24 -2.11 11.92
CA GLN A 95 5.84 -3.35 12.57
C GLN A 95 6.52 -4.54 11.90
N ASP A 96 7.12 -5.42 12.70
CA ASP A 96 7.64 -6.70 12.22
C ASP A 96 6.47 -7.67 11.97
N PRO A 97 6.21 -8.07 10.71
CA PRO A 97 5.14 -9.02 10.43
C PRO A 97 5.37 -10.39 11.08
N ALA A 98 6.63 -10.78 11.35
CA ALA A 98 6.95 -12.06 11.97
C ALA A 98 6.59 -12.11 13.46
N ALA A 99 6.48 -10.95 14.12
CA ALA A 99 6.07 -10.85 15.52
C ALA A 99 4.55 -10.93 15.70
N LEU A 100 3.76 -10.86 14.62
CA LEU A 100 2.30 -10.96 14.65
C LEU A 100 1.82 -12.40 14.75
N THR A 101 0.64 -12.59 15.36
CA THR A 101 -0.08 -13.86 15.28
C THR A 101 -0.56 -14.12 13.85
N ALA A 102 -0.80 -15.39 13.51
CA ALA A 102 -1.30 -15.78 12.18
C ALA A 102 -2.61 -15.05 11.80
N PHE A 103 -3.51 -14.86 12.77
CA PHE A 103 -4.77 -14.13 12.56
C PHE A 103 -4.52 -12.65 12.23
N GLU A 104 -3.64 -11.98 12.97
CA GLU A 104 -3.31 -10.56 12.72
C GLU A 104 -2.62 -10.38 11.36
N GLN A 105 -1.74 -11.29 10.98
CA GLN A 105 -1.12 -11.29 9.64
C GLN A 105 -2.18 -11.43 8.54
N GLU A 106 -3.14 -12.33 8.70
CA GLU A 106 -4.23 -12.50 7.72
C GLU A 106 -5.11 -11.26 7.62
N MET A 107 -5.43 -10.63 8.77
CA MET A 107 -6.17 -9.37 8.80
C MET A 107 -5.41 -8.21 8.14
N GLN A 108 -4.08 -8.15 8.30
CA GLN A 108 -3.25 -7.15 7.61
C GLN A 108 -3.24 -7.37 6.10
N LEU A 109 -3.07 -8.61 5.65
CA LEU A 109 -3.13 -8.96 4.23
C LEU A 109 -4.48 -8.58 3.62
N GLU A 110 -5.58 -8.86 4.33
CA GLU A 110 -6.91 -8.47 3.87
C GLU A 110 -7.05 -6.95 3.79
N ARG A 111 -6.52 -6.21 4.76
CA ARG A 111 -6.50 -4.75 4.70
C ARG A 111 -5.72 -4.25 3.50
N TYR A 112 -4.55 -4.83 3.21
CA TYR A 112 -3.74 -4.48 2.04
C TYR A 112 -4.44 -4.80 0.71
N ARG A 113 -5.23 -5.88 0.63
CA ARG A 113 -6.08 -6.17 -0.54
C ARG A 113 -7.18 -5.12 -0.72
N GLN A 114 -7.88 -4.74 0.37
CA GLN A 114 -8.93 -3.73 0.32
C GLN A 114 -8.44 -2.38 -0.20
N ILE A 115 -7.21 -1.98 0.15
CA ILE A 115 -6.60 -0.74 -0.33
C ILE A 115 -5.83 -0.91 -1.66
N GLY A 116 -5.95 -2.07 -2.32
CA GLY A 116 -5.37 -2.35 -3.64
C GLY A 116 -3.83 -2.40 -3.66
N ARG A 117 -3.18 -2.65 -2.51
CA ARG A 117 -1.72 -2.75 -2.41
C ARG A 117 -1.18 -4.14 -2.70
N ILE A 118 -2.02 -5.15 -2.59
CA ILE A 118 -1.78 -6.52 -3.02
C ILE A 118 -2.91 -6.86 -3.98
N GLY A 119 -2.62 -7.59 -5.05
CA GLY A 119 -3.67 -8.14 -5.91
C GLY A 119 -4.72 -8.88 -5.07
N GLY A 120 -5.96 -8.96 -5.57
CA GLY A 120 -6.92 -9.86 -4.95
C GLY A 120 -6.28 -11.24 -4.79
N ARG A 121 -6.72 -12.05 -3.83
CA ARG A 121 -6.60 -13.49 -4.07
C ARG A 121 -7.23 -13.63 -5.45
N ASP A 122 -6.45 -14.07 -6.45
CA ASP A 122 -7.06 -14.74 -7.56
C ASP A 122 -7.86 -15.82 -6.87
N ALA A 123 -9.14 -15.54 -6.69
CA ALA A 123 -10.07 -16.60 -6.54
C ALA A 123 -9.86 -17.32 -7.88
N GLU A 124 -9.04 -18.37 -7.86
CA GLU A 124 -9.62 -19.65 -8.20
C GLU A 124 -10.86 -19.78 -7.31
N SER A 125 -11.90 -19.03 -7.66
CA SER A 125 -13.23 -19.43 -7.41
C SER A 125 -13.26 -20.71 -8.21
N ASP A 126 -13.16 -21.83 -7.51
CA ASP A 126 -14.21 -22.83 -7.65
C ASP A 126 -15.53 -22.07 -7.50
N GLY A 127 -15.90 -21.33 -8.57
CA GLY A 127 -17.20 -20.73 -8.70
C GLY A 127 -18.11 -21.92 -8.51
N ALA A 128 -19.03 -21.83 -7.54
CA ALA A 128 -19.98 -22.86 -7.25
C ALA A 128 -20.45 -23.42 -8.59
N ALA A 129 -19.97 -24.64 -8.93
CA ALA A 129 -20.24 -25.19 -10.23
C ALA A 129 -21.75 -25.28 -10.29
N VAL A 130 -22.39 -24.48 -11.13
CA VAL A 130 -23.79 -24.72 -11.44
C VAL A 130 -23.76 -26.11 -12.06
N TRP A 131 -24.24 -27.10 -11.30
CA TRP A 131 -24.33 -28.46 -11.76
C TRP A 131 -25.36 -28.44 -12.88
N ASP A 132 -24.89 -28.31 -14.11
CA ASP A 132 -25.76 -28.43 -15.27
C ASP A 132 -26.26 -29.88 -15.25
N ASP A 133 -27.56 -30.09 -15.04
CA ASP A 133 -28.23 -31.40 -14.96
C ASP A 133 -28.33 -32.05 -16.36
N PHE A 134 -27.25 -31.94 -17.13
CA PHE A 134 -27.13 -32.48 -18.46
C PHE A 134 -27.27 -34.00 -18.44
N ASN A 135 -28.45 -34.47 -18.86
CA ASN A 135 -28.73 -35.87 -19.09
C ASN A 135 -28.45 -36.21 -20.56
N PRO A 136 -27.44 -37.04 -20.86
CA PRO A 136 -27.10 -37.35 -22.24
C PRO A 136 -28.26 -38.04 -22.99
N ALA A 137 -29.17 -38.74 -22.28
CA ALA A 137 -30.29 -39.45 -22.90
C ALA A 137 -31.26 -38.53 -23.65
N ASP A 138 -31.35 -37.25 -23.27
CA ASP A 138 -32.29 -36.28 -23.81
C ASP A 138 -31.77 -35.57 -25.07
N HIS A 139 -30.53 -35.89 -25.47
CA HIS A 139 -29.84 -35.22 -26.56
C HIS A 139 -29.32 -36.18 -27.64
N THR A 140 -29.07 -35.65 -28.83
CA THR A 140 -28.47 -36.40 -29.94
C THR A 140 -26.98 -36.65 -29.69
N VAL A 141 -26.42 -37.67 -30.35
CA VAL A 141 -24.99 -38.02 -30.24
C VAL A 141 -24.07 -36.85 -30.58
N SER A 142 -24.40 -36.08 -31.62
CA SER A 142 -23.63 -34.92 -32.05
C SER A 142 -23.66 -33.80 -31.00
N TYR A 143 -24.81 -33.57 -30.38
CA TYR A 143 -24.96 -32.56 -29.33
C TYR A 143 -24.18 -32.93 -28.07
N VAL A 144 -24.29 -34.19 -27.61
CA VAL A 144 -23.50 -34.67 -26.46
C VAL A 144 -22.00 -34.58 -26.75
N CYS A 145 -21.55 -34.98 -27.93
CA CYS A 145 -20.13 -34.85 -28.30
C CYS A 145 -19.65 -33.38 -28.30
N GLY A 146 -20.48 -32.47 -28.82
CA GLY A 146 -20.19 -31.03 -28.85
C GLY A 146 -20.11 -30.42 -27.44
N TYR A 147 -21.09 -30.75 -26.59
CA TYR A 147 -21.12 -30.35 -25.18
C TYR A 147 -19.88 -30.84 -24.42
N LEU A 148 -19.54 -32.12 -24.58
CA LEU A 148 -18.40 -32.72 -23.92
C LEU A 148 -17.06 -32.15 -24.39
N HIS A 149 -16.93 -31.61 -25.61
CA HIS A 149 -15.64 -31.14 -26.11
C HIS A 149 -15.06 -30.00 -25.25
N ARG A 150 -15.92 -29.09 -24.77
CA ARG A 150 -15.54 -27.92 -23.95
C ARG A 150 -15.79 -28.10 -22.45
N ALA A 151 -16.31 -29.25 -22.03
CA ALA A 151 -16.65 -29.51 -20.64
C ALA A 151 -15.42 -29.83 -19.76
N PRO A 152 -15.43 -29.43 -18.48
CA PRO A 152 -14.45 -29.87 -17.49
C PRO A 152 -14.40 -31.39 -17.32
N ILE A 153 -13.27 -31.92 -16.85
CA ILE A 153 -13.06 -33.38 -16.72
C ILE A 153 -14.07 -34.05 -15.79
N ALA A 154 -14.49 -33.38 -14.71
CA ALA A 154 -15.50 -33.88 -13.78
C ALA A 154 -16.86 -34.07 -14.47
N VAL A 155 -17.27 -33.12 -15.31
CA VAL A 155 -18.52 -33.20 -16.08
C VAL A 155 -18.44 -34.31 -17.12
N LYS A 156 -17.31 -34.44 -17.82
CA LYS A 156 -17.10 -35.52 -18.79
C LYS A 156 -17.29 -36.89 -18.15
N ARG A 157 -16.63 -37.15 -17.01
CA ARG A 157 -16.74 -38.42 -16.28
C ARG A 157 -18.18 -38.75 -15.90
N ARG A 158 -18.89 -37.78 -15.32
CA ARG A 158 -20.30 -37.97 -14.93
C ARG A 158 -21.19 -38.32 -16.12
N VAL A 159 -21.08 -37.57 -17.22
CA VAL A 159 -21.92 -37.78 -18.40
C VAL A 159 -21.59 -39.09 -19.10
N ILE A 160 -20.31 -39.47 -19.17
CA ILE A 160 -19.91 -40.79 -19.70
C ILE A 160 -20.40 -41.92 -18.80
N ALA A 161 -20.33 -41.80 -17.48
CA ALA A 161 -20.89 -42.77 -16.55
C ALA A 161 -22.42 -42.90 -16.72
N ALA A 162 -23.14 -41.78 -16.86
CA ALA A 162 -24.57 -41.78 -17.15
C ALA A 162 -24.89 -42.45 -18.50
N GLU A 163 -24.06 -42.22 -19.54
CA GLU A 163 -24.22 -42.85 -20.85
C GLU A 163 -23.95 -44.37 -20.81
N GLN A 164 -22.97 -44.79 -20.00
CA GLN A 164 -22.64 -46.21 -19.78
C GLN A 164 -23.75 -46.95 -19.03
N LEU A 165 -24.43 -46.29 -18.09
CA LEU A 165 -25.57 -46.85 -17.37
C LEU A 165 -26.87 -46.79 -18.18
N GLY A 166 -26.99 -45.81 -19.09
CA GLY A 166 -28.18 -45.58 -19.92
C GLY A 166 -28.13 -46.20 -21.32
N LYS A 167 -28.23 -45.35 -22.35
CA LYS A 167 -28.42 -45.76 -23.76
C LYS A 167 -27.19 -46.42 -24.41
N LYS A 168 -26.01 -46.36 -23.78
CA LYS A 168 -24.77 -47.02 -24.22
C LYS A 168 -24.41 -46.73 -25.69
N ARG A 169 -24.57 -45.48 -26.15
CA ARG A 169 -24.35 -45.14 -27.55
C ARG A 169 -22.86 -45.14 -27.87
N GLN A 170 -22.47 -46.08 -28.74
CA GLN A 170 -21.08 -46.34 -29.12
C GLN A 170 -20.36 -45.12 -29.71
N GLY A 171 -21.09 -44.24 -30.43
CA GLY A 171 -20.52 -43.01 -30.98
C GLY A 171 -19.99 -42.03 -29.92
N ILE A 172 -20.53 -42.07 -28.70
CA ILE A 172 -20.08 -41.25 -27.56
C ILE A 172 -18.98 -42.01 -26.80
N LEU A 173 -19.22 -43.28 -26.45
CA LEU A 173 -18.31 -44.08 -25.63
C LEU A 173 -16.96 -44.35 -26.32
N ASN A 174 -16.93 -44.53 -27.63
CA ASN A 174 -15.68 -44.73 -28.37
C ASN A 174 -14.84 -43.46 -28.45
N ARG A 175 -15.47 -42.28 -28.48
CA ARG A 175 -14.80 -40.98 -28.63
C ARG A 175 -14.20 -40.47 -27.32
N PHE A 176 -14.81 -40.82 -26.19
CA PHE A 176 -14.37 -40.42 -24.86
C PHE A 176 -13.90 -41.63 -24.02
N ARG A 177 -13.35 -42.65 -24.68
CA ARG A 177 -12.84 -43.86 -24.05
C ARG A 177 -11.64 -43.53 -23.16
N GLY A 178 -11.71 -43.91 -21.88
CA GLY A 178 -10.61 -43.74 -20.92
C GLY A 178 -10.64 -42.43 -20.11
N ILE A 179 -11.73 -41.64 -20.22
CA ILE A 179 -12.04 -40.53 -19.31
C ILE A 179 -12.78 -41.06 -18.08
#